data_AF-A0A9C8C4D1-F1
#
_entry.id   AF-A0A9C8C4D1-F1
#
_cell.length_a   1.000
_cell.length_b   1.000
_cell.length_c   1.000
_cell.angle_alpha   90.00
_cell.angle_beta   90.00
_cell.angle_gamma   90.00
#
_symmetry.space_group_name_H-M   'P 1'
#
loop_
_entity.id
_entity.type
_entity.pdbx_description
1 polymer ?
#
loop_
_entity_poly.entity_id
_entity_poly.type
_entity_poly.pdbx_seq_one_letter_code
_entity_poly.pdbx_strand_id
1 'polypeptide(L)'
;MSEIWGSLHLYVFANHKQEAKDFETEFANWIEPKNVQDFLYSLKPFVKEKMFLTKLRTTFKQNQIKDDIYLNQAANDEPMELMINWYIIWALLIFGILLLKLGGLYYVKHFED
;
A
#
# COMPACT_ATOMS: atom_id res chain seq x y z
N MET A 1 -42.16 1.56 -5.59
CA MET A 1 -40.90 0.84 -5.29
C MET A 1 -39.78 1.70 -5.86
N SER A 2 -38.92 2.29 -5.02
CA SER A 2 -37.85 3.19 -5.48
C SER A 2 -36.73 2.37 -6.14
N GLU A 3 -36.35 2.73 -7.36
CA GLU A 3 -35.20 2.10 -8.03
C GLU A 3 -33.91 2.54 -7.33
N ILE A 4 -33.14 1.58 -6.80
CA ILE A 4 -31.84 1.83 -6.18
C ILE A 4 -30.77 1.70 -7.28
N TRP A 5 -29.96 2.75 -7.41
CA TRP A 5 -28.90 2.86 -8.40
C TRP A 5 -27.54 2.73 -7.72
N GLY A 6 -26.67 1.91 -8.29
CA GLY A 6 -25.26 1.80 -7.92
C GLY A 6 -24.37 2.53 -8.91
N SER A 7 -23.18 2.94 -8.47
CA SER A 7 -22.16 3.53 -9.34
C SER A 7 -20.83 2.77 -9.20
N LEU A 8 -20.18 2.49 -10.32
CA LEU A 8 -18.87 1.85 -10.39
C LEU A 8 -17.89 2.79 -11.09
N HIS A 9 -16.71 2.93 -10.49
CA HIS A 9 -15.60 3.72 -11.00
C HIS A 9 -14.39 2.81 -11.17
N LEU A 10 -13.86 2.73 -12.39
CA LEU A 10 -12.67 1.94 -12.73
C LEU A 10 -11.57 2.87 -13.23
N TYR A 11 -10.34 2.58 -12.80
CA TYR A 11 -9.13 3.26 -13.25
C TYR A 11 -8.26 2.25 -13.98
N VAL A 12 -8.04 2.46 -15.27
CA VAL A 12 -7.29 1.54 -16.14
C VAL A 12 -5.99 2.20 -16.57
N PHE A 13 -4.88 1.53 -16.27
CA PHE A 13 -3.55 1.88 -16.76
C PHE A 13 -3.21 0.98 -17.95
N ALA A 14 -2.92 1.57 -19.10
CA ALA A 14 -2.52 0.84 -20.31
C ALA A 14 -1.50 1.64 -21.12
N ASN A 15 -0.79 1.01 -22.06
CA ASN A 15 0.12 1.72 -22.96
C ASN A 15 -0.60 2.53 -24.08
N HIS A 16 -1.93 2.62 -24.05
CA HIS A 16 -2.78 3.37 -24.97
C HIS A 16 -4.12 3.73 -24.30
N LYS A 17 -4.93 4.56 -24.97
CA LYS A 17 -6.29 4.91 -24.54
C LYS A 17 -7.20 3.68 -24.63
N GLN A 18 -8.03 3.47 -23.62
CA GLN A 18 -8.96 2.34 -23.57
C GLN A 18 -10.40 2.86 -23.56
N GLU A 19 -11.32 2.12 -24.16
CA GLU A 19 -12.76 2.40 -24.11
C GLU A 19 -13.48 1.08 -23.76
N ALA A 20 -14.57 1.19 -23.02
CA ALA A 20 -15.41 0.04 -22.71
C ALA A 20 -16.86 0.37 -23.05
N LYS A 21 -17.53 -0.59 -23.69
CA LYS A 21 -18.97 -0.50 -23.96
C LYS A 21 -19.72 -0.44 -22.63
N ASP A 22 -20.76 0.38 -22.56
CA ASP A 22 -21.62 0.59 -21.38
C ASP A 22 -20.94 1.34 -20.22
N PHE A 23 -19.78 1.97 -20.48
CA PHE A 23 -19.10 2.89 -19.57
C PHE A 23 -18.94 4.28 -20.20
N GLU A 24 -19.18 5.32 -19.40
CA GLU A 24 -18.71 6.66 -19.68
C GLU A 24 -17.19 6.70 -19.52
N THR A 25 -16.48 7.13 -20.57
CA THR A 25 -15.03 7.11 -20.62
C THR A 25 -14.47 8.53 -20.53
N GLU A 26 -13.62 8.78 -19.53
CA GLU A 26 -12.86 10.02 -19.39
C GLU A 26 -11.37 9.71 -19.57
N PHE A 27 -10.80 10.27 -20.64
CA PHE A 27 -9.36 10.19 -20.90
C PHE A 27 -8.64 11.20 -20.01
N ALA A 28 -7.78 10.71 -19.11
CA ALA A 28 -6.96 11.57 -18.27
C ALA A 28 -5.63 11.88 -18.98
N ASN A 29 -4.50 11.69 -18.28
CA ASN A 29 -3.18 12.01 -18.79
C ASN A 29 -2.28 10.76 -18.83
N TRP A 30 -1.19 10.89 -19.58
CA TRP A 30 -0.06 9.97 -19.46
C TRP A 30 0.59 10.13 -18.09
N ILE A 31 0.80 8.99 -17.43
CA ILE A 31 1.48 8.87 -16.15
C ILE A 31 2.80 8.17 -16.41
N GLU A 32 3.87 8.84 -16.00
CA GLU A 32 5.23 8.29 -16.03
C GLU A 32 5.62 7.87 -14.60
N PRO A 33 6.53 6.90 -14.43
CA PRO A 33 6.92 6.42 -13.10
C PRO A 33 7.38 7.54 -12.16
N LYS A 34 8.07 8.55 -12.71
CA LYS A 34 8.53 9.74 -11.96
C LYS A 34 7.40 10.68 -11.51
N ASN A 35 6.22 10.61 -12.14
CA ASN A 35 5.06 11.46 -11.85
C ASN A 35 4.22 10.90 -10.70
N VAL A 36 4.49 9.65 -10.29
CA VAL A 36 3.84 9.00 -9.16
C VAL A 36 4.46 9.55 -7.86
N GLN A 37 4.01 10.75 -7.47
CA GLN A 37 4.41 11.43 -6.23
C GLN A 37 3.75 10.80 -5.00
N ASP A 38 4.04 11.33 -3.81
CA ASP A 38 3.58 10.81 -2.51
C ASP A 38 2.06 10.54 -2.43
N PHE A 39 1.24 11.33 -3.12
CA PHE A 39 -0.22 11.15 -3.16
C PHE A 39 -0.68 9.94 -4.01
N LEU A 40 0.15 9.50 -4.95
CA LEU A 40 -0.08 8.34 -5.82
C LEU A 40 0.87 7.18 -5.47
N TYR A 41 1.57 7.23 -4.33
CA TYR A 41 2.59 6.25 -3.97
C TYR A 41 2.09 4.79 -4.02
N SER A 42 0.81 4.56 -3.69
CA SER A 42 0.15 3.26 -3.80
C SER A 42 0.10 2.70 -5.23
N LEU A 43 0.20 3.56 -6.24
CA LEU A 43 0.22 3.19 -7.65
C LEU A 43 1.63 2.87 -8.17
N LYS A 44 2.67 3.22 -7.42
CA LYS A 44 4.07 3.02 -7.79
C LYS A 44 4.42 1.57 -8.17
N PRO A 45 3.88 0.52 -7.51
CA PRO A 45 4.13 -0.87 -7.92
C PRO A 45 3.55 -1.21 -9.30
N PHE A 46 2.48 -0.52 -9.71
CA PHE A 46 1.73 -0.79 -10.93
C PHE A 46 2.25 0.02 -12.12
N VAL A 47 2.76 1.23 -11.89
CA VAL A 47 3.26 2.14 -12.95
C VAL A 47 4.78 2.00 -13.12
N LYS A 48 5.21 0.93 -13.80
CA LYS A 48 6.63 0.65 -14.08
C LYS A 48 7.16 1.35 -15.34
N GLU A 49 6.27 1.70 -16.25
CA GLU A 49 6.55 2.38 -17.52
C GLU A 49 5.51 3.47 -17.78
N LYS A 50 5.71 4.25 -18.84
CA LYS A 50 4.77 5.30 -19.23
C LYS A 50 3.43 4.67 -19.66
N MET A 51 2.36 4.99 -18.93
CA MET A 51 1.02 4.46 -19.18
C MET A 51 0.00 5.59 -19.30
N PHE A 52 -1.04 5.37 -20.07
CA PHE A 52 -2.20 6.26 -20.14
C PHE A 52 -3.23 5.84 -19.09
N LEU A 53 -3.71 6.81 -18.31
CA LEU A 53 -4.81 6.59 -17.37
C LEU A 53 -6.15 6.87 -18.05
N THR A 54 -6.99 5.84 -18.07
CA THR A 54 -8.40 5.95 -18.49
C THR A 54 -9.29 5.77 -17.27
N LYS A 55 -10.25 6.68 -17.08
CA LYS A 55 -11.29 6.54 -16.06
C LYS A 55 -12.57 6.07 -16.73
N LEU A 56 -13.15 4.99 -16.23
CA LEU A 56 -14.41 4.45 -16.72
C LEU A 56 -15.45 4.55 -15.60
N ARG A 57 -16.63 5.06 -15.93
CA ARG A 57 -17.73 5.22 -14.98
C ARG A 57 -18.98 4.58 -15.54
N THR A 58 -19.72 3.89 -14.70
CA THR A 58 -21.04 3.41 -15.09
C THR A 58 -21.98 3.41 -13.91
N THR A 59 -23.26 3.53 -14.22
CA THR A 59 -24.35 3.40 -13.25
C THR A 59 -25.17 2.20 -13.65
N PHE A 60 -25.48 1.35 -12.68
CA PHE A 60 -26.28 0.14 -12.89
C PHE A 60 -27.46 0.15 -11.93
N LYS A 61 -28.57 -0.42 -12.38
CA LYS A 61 -29.67 -0.74 -11.48
C LYS A 61 -29.23 -1.91 -10.62
N GLN A 62 -29.60 -1.92 -9.35
CA GLN A 62 -29.23 -2.99 -8.43
C GLN A 62 -29.66 -4.38 -8.94
N ASN A 63 -30.78 -4.46 -9.66
CA ASN A 63 -31.28 -5.70 -10.27
C ASN A 63 -30.48 -6.17 -11.52
N GLN A 64 -29.53 -5.39 -12.01
CA GLN A 64 -28.60 -5.77 -13.07
C GLN A 64 -27.30 -6.37 -12.54
N ILE A 65 -27.05 -6.27 -11.23
CA ILE A 65 -25.99 -6.99 -10.53
C ILE A 65 -26.44 -8.45 -10.46
N LYS A 66 -25.96 -9.29 -11.40
CA LYS A 66 -26.30 -10.72 -11.42
C LYS A 66 -25.54 -11.52 -10.38
N ASP A 67 -24.32 -11.07 -10.05
CA ASP A 67 -23.48 -11.64 -9.02
C ASP A 67 -23.21 -10.53 -8.00
N ASP A 68 -23.69 -10.70 -6.76
CA ASP A 68 -23.23 -9.87 -5.65
C ASP A 68 -21.71 -10.10 -5.53
N ILE A 69 -20.91 -9.16 -6.05
CA ILE A 69 -19.48 -9.13 -5.75
C ILE A 69 -19.38 -8.60 -4.33
N TYR A 70 -19.61 -9.49 -3.36
CA TYR A 70 -19.06 -9.31 -2.02
C TYR A 70 -17.55 -9.30 -2.20
N LEU A 71 -16.96 -8.10 -2.17
CA LEU A 71 -15.52 -7.94 -2.09
C LEU A 71 -15.10 -8.55 -0.75
N ASN A 72 -14.76 -9.84 -0.76
CA ASN A 72 -14.01 -10.43 0.34
C ASN A 72 -12.75 -9.57 0.52
N GLN A 73 -12.41 -9.27 1.77
CA GLN A 73 -11.15 -8.62 2.09
C GLN A 73 -10.02 -9.35 1.37
N ALA A 74 -9.16 -8.61 0.67
CA ALA A 74 -7.96 -9.18 0.11
C ALA A 74 -7.18 -9.84 1.25
N ALA A 75 -6.71 -11.08 1.06
CA ALA A 75 -6.03 -11.87 2.09
C ALA A 75 -4.67 -11.29 2.55
N ASN A 76 -4.38 -10.02 2.26
CA ASN A 76 -3.09 -9.37 2.45
C ASN A 76 -3.15 -8.06 3.26
N ASP A 77 -4.18 -7.89 4.09
CA ASP A 77 -4.09 -7.00 5.26
C ASP A 77 -3.50 -7.79 6.45
N GLU A 78 -2.42 -8.55 6.23
CA GLU A 78 -1.58 -8.92 7.37
C GLU A 78 -0.98 -7.62 7.92
N PRO A 79 -1.22 -7.26 9.20
CA PRO A 79 -0.50 -6.14 9.80
C PRO A 79 0.97 -6.50 9.68
N MET A 80 1.70 -5.75 8.85
CA MET A 80 3.11 -5.93 8.54
C MET A 80 3.84 -6.57 9.73
N GLU A 81 4.05 -7.89 9.68
CA GLU A 81 4.77 -8.58 10.74
C GLU A 81 6.16 -7.96 10.72
N LEU A 82 6.45 -7.10 11.71
CA LEU A 82 7.82 -6.76 12.03
C LEU A 82 8.49 -8.11 12.27
N MET A 83 9.29 -8.57 11.30
CA MET A 83 10.23 -9.65 11.50
C MET A 83 11.22 -9.16 12.56
N ILE A 84 10.83 -9.30 13.82
CA ILE A 84 11.68 -9.13 14.97
C ILE A 84 12.68 -10.28 14.87
N ASN A 85 13.81 -9.98 14.25
CA ASN A 85 14.90 -10.92 14.14
C ASN A 85 15.42 -11.18 15.56
N TRP A 86 15.15 -12.39 16.07
CA TRP A 86 15.51 -12.80 17.43
C TRP A 86 17.00 -12.56 17.70
N TYR A 87 17.87 -12.72 16.70
CA TYR A 87 19.31 -12.48 16.83
C TYR A 87 19.63 -11.01 17.13
N ILE A 88 18.83 -10.05 16.64
CA ILE A 88 18.99 -8.62 16.97
C ILE A 88 18.65 -8.36 18.44
N ILE A 89 17.61 -9.01 18.97
CA ILE A 89 17.27 -8.90 20.40
C ILE A 89 18.44 -9.42 21.27
N TRP A 90 19.02 -10.58 20.93
CA TRP A 90 20.17 -11.11 21.67
C TRP A 90 21.41 -10.23 21.54
N ALA A 91 21.66 -9.69 20.35
CA ALA A 91 22.76 -8.76 20.13
C ALA A 91 22.61 -7.52 21.03
N LEU A 92 21.41 -6.95 21.13
CA LEU A 92 21.14 -5.79 21.99
C LEU A 92 21.25 -6.13 23.49
N LEU A 93 20.79 -7.29 23.93
CA LEU A 93 20.92 -7.73 25.33
C LEU A 93 22.40 -7.96 25.70
N ILE A 94 23.16 -8.65 24.85
CA ILE A 94 24.60 -8.89 25.07
C ILE A 94 25.36 -7.57 25.07
N PHE A 95 25.05 -6.68 24.13
CA PHE A 95 25.67 -5.35 24.04
C PHE A 95 25.38 -4.50 25.29
N GLY A 96 24.14 -4.52 25.81
CA GLY A 96 23.79 -3.85 27.06
C GLY A 96 24.55 -4.38 28.28
N ILE A 97 24.74 -5.70 28.39
CA ILE A 97 25.53 -6.33 29.46
C ILE A 97 27.01 -5.93 29.35
N LEU A 98 27.55 -5.86 28.14
CA LEU A 98 28.92 -5.40 27.86
C LEU A 98 29.12 -3.94 28.29
N LEU A 99 28.17 -3.05 27.97
CA LEU A 99 28.20 -1.66 28.41
C LEU A 99 28.12 -1.54 29.93
N LEU A 100 27.30 -2.35 30.61
CA LEU A 100 27.24 -2.37 32.07
C LEU A 100 28.55 -2.86 32.71
N LYS A 101 29.21 -3.85 32.12
CA LYS A 101 30.53 -4.33 32.59
C LYS A 101 31.61 -3.25 32.43
N LEU A 102 31.64 -2.56 31.30
CA LEU A 102 32.61 -1.49 31.02
C LEU A 102 32.33 -0.23 31.83
N GLY A 103 31.06 0.19 31.91
CA GLY A 103 30.64 1.34 32.71
C GLY A 103 30.74 1.10 34.22
N GLY A 104 30.49 -0.13 34.70
CA GLY A 104 30.68 -0.52 36.10
C GLY A 104 32.15 -0.52 36.52
N LEU A 105 33.06 -0.97 35.65
CA LEU A 105 34.51 -0.84 35.88
C LEU A 105 34.97 0.62 35.91
N TYR A 106 34.37 1.48 35.08
CA TYR A 106 34.64 2.93 35.09
C TYR A 106 34.10 3.61 36.35
N TYR A 107 32.92 3.23 36.82
CA TYR A 107 32.31 3.76 38.05
C TYR A 107 33.06 3.35 39.31
N VAL A 108 33.48 2.08 39.43
CA VAL A 108 34.21 1.59 40.62
C VAL A 108 35.59 2.25 40.72
N LYS A 109 36.29 2.44 39.61
CA LYS A 109 37.62 3.06 39.60
C LYS A 109 37.61 4.56 39.93
N HIS A 110 36.48 5.25 39.81
CA HIS A 110 36.39 6.69 40.07
C HIS A 110 35.92 7.06 41.49
N PHE A 111 35.62 6.06 42.33
CA PHE A 111 35.19 6.23 43.73
C PHE A 111 36.13 5.58 44.76
N GLU A 112 37.21 4.93 44.33
CA GLU A 112 38.26 4.39 45.21
C GLU A 112 39.49 5.32 45.35
N ASP A 113 39.45 6.54 44.79
CA ASP A 113 40.44 7.61 45.00
C ASP A 113 39.91 8.71 45.94
#